data_AF-A0A822HNM4-F1
#
_entry.id   AF-A0A822HNM4-F1
#
_cell.length_a   1.000
_cell.length_b   1.000
_cell.length_c   1.000
_cell.angle_alpha   90.00
_cell.angle_beta   90.00
_cell.angle_gamma   90.00
#
_symmetry.space_group_name_H-M   'P 1'
#
loop_
_entity.id
_entity.type
_entity.pdbx_description
1 polymer ?
#
loop_
_entity_poly.entity_id
_entity_poly.type
_entity_poly.pdbx_seq_one_letter_code
_entity_poly.pdbx_strand_id
1 'polypeptide(L)'
;NPVPLEIVYAMTFNTDGKKIIREDTEFVDHVKQLRDSGKKDVSKMAHGIMWKIEGEEKFKQKGEQKNKEKPQNDKSGGDASKGRSDTDSIQYDMMISYCWAQKDLCHKINDRLEQDGYKVWLDRDEMRGSIIECMAEAIEQSRFVLI
;
A
#
# COMPACT_ATOMS: atom_id res chain seq x y z
N ASN A 1 21.95 -3.18 -18.91
CA ASN A 1 21.93 -2.29 -17.74
C ASN A 1 20.47 -1.91 -17.50
N PRO A 2 19.85 -2.34 -16.39
CA PRO A 2 18.42 -2.11 -16.10
C PRO A 2 18.12 -0.72 -15.50
N VAL A 3 19.14 0.03 -15.04
CA VAL A 3 18.97 1.31 -14.33
C VAL A 3 18.05 2.31 -15.04
N PRO A 4 18.13 2.51 -16.38
CA PRO A 4 17.20 3.41 -17.07
C PRO A 4 15.74 2.98 -16.94
N LEU A 5 15.46 1.67 -16.97
CA LEU A 5 14.11 1.13 -16.81
C LEU A 5 13.63 1.23 -15.35
N GLU A 6 14.52 1.17 -14.37
CA GLU A 6 14.18 1.41 -12.96
C GLU A 6 13.71 2.84 -12.72
N ILE A 7 14.39 3.81 -13.33
CA ILE A 7 13.99 5.22 -13.25
C ILE A 7 12.62 5.42 -13.91
N VAL A 8 12.43 4.88 -15.13
CA VAL A 8 11.13 4.94 -15.81
C VAL A 8 10.04 4.27 -14.97
N TYR A 9 10.32 3.10 -14.39
CA TYR A 9 9.38 2.40 -13.53
C TYR A 9 8.98 3.25 -12.32
N ALA A 10 9.93 3.89 -11.65
CA ALA A 10 9.65 4.82 -10.56
C ALA A 10 8.78 6.00 -11.03
N MET A 11 9.02 6.54 -12.23
CA MET A 11 8.20 7.62 -12.80
C MET A 11 6.74 7.20 -13.06
N THR A 12 6.47 5.91 -13.30
CA THR A 12 5.08 5.43 -13.45
C THR A 12 4.24 5.58 -12.18
N PHE A 13 4.83 5.84 -11.01
CA PHE A 13 4.07 6.12 -9.79
C PHE A 13 3.59 7.57 -9.70
N ASN A 14 4.13 8.46 -10.52
CA ASN A 14 3.64 9.82 -10.68
C ASN A 14 2.55 9.86 -11.77
N THR A 15 1.43 10.52 -11.52
CA THR A 15 0.29 10.58 -12.45
C THR A 15 0.65 11.23 -13.80
N ASP A 16 1.38 12.33 -13.78
CA ASP A 16 1.80 13.05 -14.99
C ASP A 16 2.86 12.26 -15.75
N GLY A 17 3.85 11.71 -15.03
CA GLY A 17 4.88 10.84 -15.61
C GLY A 17 4.26 9.61 -16.28
N LYS A 18 3.30 8.95 -15.62
CA LYS A 18 2.56 7.82 -16.19
C LYS A 18 1.78 8.21 -17.44
N LYS A 19 1.14 9.38 -17.45
CA LYS A 19 0.39 9.88 -18.62
C LYS A 19 1.32 10.11 -19.81
N ILE A 20 2.44 10.81 -19.59
CA ILE A 20 3.46 11.08 -20.62
C ILE A 20 3.98 9.76 -21.21
N ILE A 21 4.36 8.81 -20.35
CA ILE A 21 4.87 7.50 -20.78
C ILE A 21 3.81 6.72 -21.57
N ARG A 22 2.53 6.83 -21.21
CA ARG A 22 1.41 6.15 -21.88
C ARG A 22 1.10 6.74 -23.26
N GLU A 23 1.24 8.05 -23.40
CA GLU A 23 0.95 8.77 -24.65
C GLU A 23 2.07 8.58 -25.69
N ASP A 24 3.29 8.26 -25.25
CA ASP A 24 4.40 7.91 -26.12
C ASP A 24 4.30 6.45 -26.62
N THR A 25 3.64 6.28 -27.76
CA THR A 25 3.42 4.95 -28.36
C THR A 25 4.71 4.28 -28.80
N GLU A 26 5.70 5.05 -29.26
CA GLU A 26 6.99 4.52 -29.69
C GLU A 26 7.76 3.93 -28.51
N PHE A 27 7.78 4.67 -27.39
CA PHE A 27 8.38 4.19 -26.15
C PHE A 27 7.69 2.93 -25.63
N VAL A 28 6.35 2.92 -25.59
CA VAL A 28 5.57 1.77 -25.12
C VAL A 28 5.87 0.51 -25.95
N ASP A 29 5.98 0.63 -27.26
CA ASP A 29 6.30 -0.50 -28.13
C ASP A 29 7.72 -1.03 -27.91
N HIS A 30 8.69 -0.15 -27.65
CA HIS A 30 10.03 -0.58 -27.23
C HIS A 30 10.00 -1.33 -25.88
N VAL A 31 9.22 -0.87 -24.91
CA VAL A 31 9.08 -1.57 -23.61
C VAL A 31 8.43 -2.95 -23.81
N LYS A 32 7.46 -3.10 -24.71
CA LYS A 32 6.88 -4.41 -25.06
C LYS A 32 7.93 -5.36 -25.64
N GLN A 33 8.78 -4.88 -26.54
CA GLN A 33 9.87 -5.69 -27.08
C GLN A 33 10.89 -6.10 -26.01
N LEU A 34 11.19 -5.19 -25.07
CA LEU A 34 12.09 -5.47 -23.96
C LEU A 34 11.52 -6.50 -22.97
N ARG A 35 10.20 -6.51 -22.77
CA ARG A 35 9.50 -7.53 -21.99
C ARG A 35 9.77 -8.93 -22.54
N ASP A 36 9.76 -9.07 -23.87
CA ASP A 36 9.94 -10.36 -24.55
C ASP A 36 11.42 -10.69 -24.81
N SER A 37 12.34 -9.84 -24.31
CA SER A 37 13.77 -10.07 -24.44
C SER A 37 14.29 -11.19 -23.52
N GLY A 38 15.33 -11.90 -23.95
CA GLY A 38 15.96 -12.98 -23.16
C GLY A 38 16.73 -12.52 -21.91
N LYS A 39 16.77 -11.21 -21.62
CA LYS A 39 17.46 -10.65 -20.45
C LYS A 39 16.49 -10.58 -19.28
N LYS A 40 16.60 -11.51 -18.34
CA LYS A 40 15.67 -11.66 -17.20
C LYS A 40 15.38 -10.36 -16.43
N ASP A 41 16.41 -9.60 -16.08
CA ASP A 41 16.23 -8.37 -15.28
C ASP A 41 15.50 -7.27 -16.06
N VAL A 42 15.87 -7.10 -17.34
CA VAL A 42 15.25 -6.14 -18.24
C VAL A 42 13.80 -6.52 -18.55
N SER A 43 13.55 -7.80 -18.81
CA SER A 43 12.23 -8.36 -19.05
C SER A 43 11.32 -8.16 -17.83
N LYS A 44 11.83 -8.44 -16.62
CA LYS A 44 11.11 -8.21 -15.36
C LYS A 44 10.70 -6.75 -15.17
N MET A 45 11.63 -5.81 -15.40
CA MET A 45 11.35 -4.38 -15.25
C MET A 45 10.37 -3.88 -16.31
N ALA A 46 10.56 -4.28 -17.57
CA ALA A 46 9.63 -3.96 -18.66
C ALA A 46 8.22 -4.50 -18.38
N HIS A 47 8.10 -5.72 -17.84
CA HIS A 47 6.82 -6.28 -17.42
C HIS A 47 6.13 -5.40 -16.36
N GLY A 48 6.87 -4.94 -15.35
CA GLY A 48 6.34 -4.04 -14.32
C GLY A 48 5.85 -2.69 -14.86
N ILE A 49 6.60 -2.09 -15.78
CA ILE A 49 6.23 -0.84 -16.46
C ILE A 49 4.93 -1.04 -17.27
N MET A 50 4.85 -2.11 -18.07
CA MET A 50 3.64 -2.42 -18.85
C MET A 50 2.42 -2.67 -17.96
N TRP A 51 2.58 -3.38 -16.85
CA TRP A 51 1.52 -3.59 -15.88
C TRP A 51 0.98 -2.25 -15.32
N LYS A 52 1.88 -1.33 -14.96
CA LYS A 52 1.54 -0.01 -14.41
C LYS A 52 0.82 0.87 -15.42
N ILE A 53 1.18 0.79 -16.70
CA ILE A 53 0.58 1.61 -17.76
C ILE A 53 -0.73 1.01 -18.27
N GLU A 54 -0.81 -0.31 -18.49
CA GLU A 54 -1.98 -0.96 -19.14
C GLU A 54 -3.01 -1.55 -18.16
N GLY A 55 -2.58 -1.97 -16.96
CA GLY A 55 -3.33 -2.91 -16.11
C GLY A 55 -3.96 -2.34 -14.84
N GLU A 56 -3.54 -1.17 -14.36
CA GLU A 56 -3.99 -0.66 -13.04
C GLU A 56 -5.50 -0.36 -12.99
N GLU A 57 -6.08 0.10 -14.10
CA GLU A 57 -7.51 0.47 -14.18
C GLU A 57 -8.44 -0.75 -14.23
N LYS A 58 -7.97 -1.89 -14.76
CA LYS A 58 -8.76 -3.15 -14.81
C LYS A 58 -8.94 -3.78 -13.42
N PHE A 59 -8.07 -3.46 -12.47
CA PHE A 59 -8.16 -3.94 -11.09
C PHE A 59 -9.05 -3.07 -10.20
N LYS A 60 -9.19 -1.76 -10.49
CA LYS A 60 -10.07 -0.86 -9.73
C LYS A 60 -11.56 -1.18 -9.91
N GLN A 61 -11.99 -1.55 -11.12
CA GLN A 61 -13.41 -1.81 -11.42
C GLN A 61 -14.02 -3.06 -10.74
N LYS A 62 -13.21 -3.97 -10.19
CA LYS A 62 -13.73 -5.17 -9.49
C LYS A 62 -14.09 -4.93 -8.01
N GLY A 63 -13.70 -3.79 -7.43
CA GLY A 63 -13.94 -3.47 -6.02
C GLY A 63 -15.30 -2.85 -5.70
N GLU A 64 -16.02 -2.32 -6.69
CA GLU A 64 -17.13 -1.39 -6.46
C GLU A 64 -18.54 -2.02 -6.40
N GLN A 65 -18.70 -3.35 -6.58
CA GLN A 65 -20.04 -3.97 -6.71
C GLN A 65 -20.54 -4.82 -5.52
N LYS A 66 -19.89 -4.81 -4.35
CA LYS A 66 -20.38 -5.58 -3.18
C LYS A 66 -20.61 -4.72 -1.94
N ASN A 67 -21.46 -3.70 -2.04
CA ASN A 67 -22.02 -3.09 -0.83
C ASN A 67 -23.48 -2.65 -1.04
N LYS A 68 -24.41 -3.59 -0.86
CA LYS A 68 -25.76 -3.29 -0.39
C LYS A 68 -26.21 -4.38 0.59
N GLU A 69 -26.64 -3.87 1.74
CA GLU A 69 -27.54 -4.45 2.73
C GLU A 69 -26.95 -5.09 4.01
N LYS A 70 -27.39 -4.44 5.09
CA LYS A 70 -27.18 -4.57 6.55
C LYS A 70 -27.99 -5.78 7.09
N PRO A 71 -27.83 -6.21 8.36
CA PRO A 71 -28.66 -5.57 9.40
C PRO A 71 -28.02 -5.43 10.79
N GLN A 72 -28.50 -4.38 11.47
CA GLN A 72 -28.42 -4.10 12.91
C GLN A 72 -28.95 -5.28 13.76
N ASN A 73 -28.38 -5.44 14.96
CA ASN A 73 -29.17 -5.91 16.09
C ASN A 73 -28.77 -5.20 17.40
N ASP A 74 -29.80 -4.75 18.10
CA ASP A 74 -29.80 -3.98 19.34
C ASP A 74 -29.64 -4.85 20.60
N LYS A 75 -29.37 -4.14 21.72
CA LYS A 75 -29.58 -4.47 23.15
C LYS A 75 -28.43 -5.18 23.87
N SER A 76 -28.06 -4.88 25.12
CA SER A 76 -28.34 -3.79 26.09
C SER A 76 -27.50 -4.09 27.35
N GLY A 77 -27.01 -3.05 28.04
CA GLY A 77 -26.90 -3.05 29.51
C GLY A 77 -25.51 -2.85 30.12
N GLY A 78 -25.35 -1.78 30.93
CA GLY A 78 -24.36 -1.72 32.01
C GLY A 78 -23.58 -0.41 32.12
N ASP A 79 -24.17 0.57 32.80
CA ASP A 79 -23.69 1.92 33.13
C ASP A 79 -22.41 1.95 34.00
N ALA A 80 -21.41 2.73 33.58
CA ALA A 80 -20.53 3.50 34.46
C ALA A 80 -19.79 4.61 33.67
N SER A 81 -20.45 5.76 33.59
CA SER A 81 -19.87 7.12 33.55
C SER A 81 -18.35 7.30 33.33
N LYS A 82 -17.97 7.74 32.12
CA LYS A 82 -17.11 8.94 31.95
C LYS A 82 -17.20 9.46 30.53
N GLY A 83 -17.76 10.66 30.40
CA GLY A 83 -17.84 11.36 29.13
C GLY A 83 -16.46 11.61 28.54
N ARG A 84 -16.34 11.32 27.24
CA ARG A 84 -15.50 12.05 26.29
C ARG A 84 -16.03 11.79 24.90
N SER A 85 -16.87 12.71 24.44
CA SER A 85 -17.05 12.98 23.03
C SER A 85 -15.77 13.68 22.57
N ASP A 86 -14.88 12.95 21.93
CA ASP A 86 -13.84 13.53 21.10
C ASP A 86 -13.63 12.58 19.93
N THR A 87 -13.64 13.14 18.72
CA THR A 87 -13.16 12.51 17.51
C THR A 87 -11.66 12.26 17.70
N ASP A 88 -11.30 11.22 18.45
CA ASP A 88 -9.91 10.92 18.78
C ASP A 88 -9.24 10.44 17.49
N SER A 89 -8.50 11.34 16.84
CA SER A 89 -7.58 10.98 15.76
C SER A 89 -6.69 9.88 16.31
N ILE A 90 -6.80 8.66 15.76
CA ILE A 90 -6.01 7.53 16.20
C ILE A 90 -4.54 7.92 16.03
N GLN A 91 -3.81 8.13 17.12
CA GLN A 91 -2.40 8.50 17.09
C GLN A 91 -1.56 7.31 17.55
N TYR A 92 -0.60 6.92 16.72
CA TYR A 92 0.35 5.86 17.01
C TYR A 92 1.66 6.44 17.56
N ASP A 93 2.28 5.72 18.47
CA ASP A 93 3.65 6.04 18.91
C ASP A 93 4.64 5.70 17.80
N MET A 94 4.40 4.63 17.04
CA MET A 94 5.29 4.16 15.99
C MET A 94 4.56 3.44 14.84
N MET A 95 5.05 3.62 13.62
CA MET A 95 4.75 2.75 12.48
C MET A 95 5.98 1.90 12.16
N ILE A 96 5.78 0.61 11.93
CA ILE A 96 6.84 -0.31 11.49
C ILE A 96 6.65 -0.63 10.01
N SER A 97 7.58 -0.14 9.18
CA SER A 97 7.70 -0.52 7.78
C SER A 97 8.63 -1.72 7.65
N TYR A 98 8.27 -2.71 6.83
CA TYR A 98 9.07 -3.91 6.65
C TYR A 98 8.85 -4.55 5.28
N CYS A 99 9.80 -5.37 4.84
CA CYS A 99 9.62 -6.23 3.67
C CYS A 99 9.36 -7.69 4.07
N TRP A 100 8.82 -8.49 3.15
CA TRP A 100 8.46 -9.89 3.37
C TRP A 100 9.53 -10.74 4.06
N ALA A 101 10.81 -10.49 3.79
CA ALA A 101 11.93 -11.24 4.37
C ALA A 101 12.08 -11.06 5.89
N GLN A 102 11.53 -9.99 6.45
CA GLN A 102 11.68 -9.60 7.86
C GLN A 102 10.37 -9.68 8.64
N LYS A 103 9.29 -10.19 8.02
CA LYS A 103 7.94 -10.25 8.59
C LYS A 103 7.92 -10.81 10.01
N ASP A 104 8.52 -11.99 10.21
CA ASP A 104 8.50 -12.67 11.51
C ASP A 104 9.24 -11.89 12.61
N LEU A 105 10.29 -11.15 12.23
CA LEU A 105 11.03 -10.31 13.16
C LEU A 105 10.22 -9.07 13.55
N CYS A 106 9.65 -8.37 12.57
CA CYS A 106 8.85 -7.17 12.79
C CYS A 106 7.57 -7.47 13.59
N HIS A 107 6.97 -8.65 13.39
CA HIS A 107 5.83 -9.11 14.20
C HIS A 107 6.22 -9.30 15.67
N LYS A 108 7.38 -9.92 15.94
CA LYS A 108 7.89 -10.07 17.32
C LYS A 108 8.23 -8.75 17.98
N ILE A 109 8.82 -7.81 17.22
CA ILE A 109 9.11 -6.46 17.72
C ILE A 109 7.80 -5.77 18.09
N ASN A 110 6.79 -5.85 17.23
CA ASN A 110 5.48 -5.27 17.50
C ASN A 110 4.82 -5.87 18.75
N ASP A 111 4.79 -7.21 18.86
CA ASP A 111 4.23 -7.89 20.04
C ASP A 111 4.90 -7.42 21.34
N ARG A 112 6.22 -7.20 21.31
CA ARG A 112 6.95 -6.69 22.47
C ARG A 112 6.62 -5.23 22.78
N LEU A 113 6.55 -4.37 21.76
CA LEU A 113 6.22 -2.96 21.95
C LEU A 113 4.78 -2.78 22.47
N GLU A 114 3.82 -3.56 21.96
CA GLU A 114 2.45 -3.58 22.46
C GLU A 114 2.39 -4.05 23.92
N GLN A 115 3.17 -5.08 24.30
CA GLN A 115 3.29 -5.54 25.70
C GLN A 115 3.87 -4.46 26.62
N ASP A 116 4.81 -3.66 26.12
CA ASP A 116 5.42 -2.55 26.86
C ASP A 116 4.49 -1.30 26.89
N GLY A 117 3.32 -1.36 26.24
CA GLY A 117 2.26 -0.36 26.31
C GLY A 117 2.27 0.69 25.19
N TYR A 118 3.08 0.51 24.15
CA TYR A 118 3.14 1.42 23.01
C TYR A 118 2.04 1.12 21.99
N LYS A 119 1.47 2.17 21.39
CA LYS A 119 0.54 2.04 20.26
C LYS A 119 1.31 1.96 18.96
N VAL A 120 1.35 0.79 18.34
CA VAL A 120 2.14 0.57 17.14
C VAL A 120 1.23 0.22 15.96
N TRP A 121 1.49 0.84 14.82
CA TRP A 121 0.90 0.45 13.55
C TRP A 121 1.82 -0.52 12.81
N LEU A 122 1.31 -1.69 12.46
CA LEU A 122 2.00 -2.71 11.68
C LEU A 122 1.02 -3.35 10.70
N ASP A 123 1.40 -3.45 9.43
CA ASP A 123 0.66 -4.20 8.43
C ASP A 123 0.72 -5.72 8.73
N ARG A 124 -0.19 -6.25 9.56
CA ARG A 124 -0.24 -7.69 9.90
C ARG A 124 -1.03 -8.50 8.87
N ASP A 125 -2.13 -7.93 8.38
CA ASP A 125 -3.04 -8.55 7.43
C ASP A 125 -2.74 -7.97 6.04
N GLU A 126 -2.08 -8.74 5.17
CA GLU A 126 -1.78 -8.40 3.77
C GLU A 126 -2.78 -7.37 3.24
N MET A 127 -2.42 -6.08 3.28
CA MET A 127 -3.39 -5.02 3.05
C MET A 127 -4.00 -5.14 1.66
N ARG A 128 -5.23 -5.67 1.57
CA ARG A 128 -6.00 -5.77 0.34
C ARG A 128 -6.80 -4.49 0.17
N GLY A 129 -6.26 -3.52 -0.56
CA GLY A 129 -6.95 -2.24 -0.81
C GLY A 129 -6.01 -1.05 -0.96
N SER A 130 -6.40 0.11 -0.42
CA SER A 130 -5.67 1.38 -0.49
C SER A 130 -4.43 1.39 0.43
N ILE A 131 -3.48 0.49 0.18
CA ILE A 131 -2.19 0.39 0.91
C ILE A 131 -1.54 1.78 1.02
N ILE A 132 -1.60 2.57 -0.05
CA ILE A 132 -0.98 3.91 -0.08
C ILE A 132 -1.68 4.86 0.90
N GLU A 133 -3.01 4.83 0.99
CA GLU A 133 -3.76 5.71 1.91
C GLU A 133 -3.59 5.25 3.35
N CYS A 134 -3.71 3.95 3.64
CA CYS A 134 -3.50 3.42 4.98
C CYS A 134 -2.05 3.63 5.46
N MET A 135 -1.07 3.47 4.57
CA MET A 135 0.34 3.73 4.90
C MET A 135 0.60 5.22 5.06
N ALA A 136 0.03 6.09 4.21
CA ALA A 136 0.15 7.53 4.36
C ALA A 136 -0.48 8.00 5.69
N GLU A 137 -1.69 7.53 5.99
CA GLU A 137 -2.38 7.82 7.23
C GLU A 137 -1.57 7.32 8.44
N ALA A 138 -1.02 6.10 8.38
CA ALA A 138 -0.18 5.57 9.44
C ALA A 138 1.10 6.37 9.65
N ILE A 139 1.73 6.87 8.57
CA ILE A 139 2.91 7.74 8.66
C ILE A 139 2.51 9.07 9.30
N GLU A 140 1.42 9.69 8.87
CA GLU A 140 0.94 10.97 9.39
C GLU A 140 0.51 10.90 10.87
N GLN A 141 -0.06 9.76 11.27
CA GLN A 141 -0.54 9.52 12.63
C GLN A 141 0.52 8.96 13.58
N SER A 142 1.72 8.62 13.09
CA SER A 142 2.80 8.06 13.90
C SER A 142 3.83 9.11 14.31
N ARG A 143 4.31 9.02 15.55
CA ARG A 143 5.41 9.89 16.02
C ARG A 143 6.77 9.46 15.46
N PHE A 144 6.96 8.17 15.23
CA PHE A 144 8.19 7.59 14.69
C PHE A 144 7.89 6.55 13.62
N VAL A 145 8.79 6.40 12.66
CA VAL A 145 8.75 5.32 11.66
C VAL A 145 10.01 4.48 11.81
N LEU A 146 9.83 3.19 12.08
CA LEU A 146 10.87 2.18 12.06
C LEU A 146 10.93 1.55 10.66
N ILE A 147 12.13 1.49 10.07
CA ILE A 147 12.40 0.99 8.71
C ILE A 147 13.34 -0.22 8.81
#